data_AF-A0A7J8FQ36-F1
#
_entry.id   AF-A0A7J8FQ36-F1
#
_cell.length_a   1.000
_cell.length_b   1.000
_cell.length_c   1.000
_cell.angle_alpha   90.00
_cell.angle_beta   90.00
_cell.angle_gamma   90.00
#
_symmetry.space_group_name_H-M   'P 1'
#
loop_
_entity.id
_entity.type
_entity.pdbx_description
1 polymer ?
#
loop_
_entity_poly.entity_id
_entity_poly.type
_entity_poly.pdbx_seq_one_letter_code
_entity_poly.pdbx_strand_id
1 'polypeptide(L)'
;MSAEVIHHIEEALDEDEKKMLLFLCRDVAADVSPLNVRDLLDNLSERGKLSAMGLAELLYRVRRFDLLKRILKMDKMTVEAHLLRHPHLISDYRVLMTEIGEDLDKSDMSSLIFLMRDYMGRGKTVKDKSFLDLVMELEKLNLVAPDQLDLLEKCLKNIHRIDLKTKIQKYKQAAQGAETGYTNAFQASFLNLSLKDPSYSLRMLVHYSHCPDMRIVGNYFT
;
A
#
# COMPACT_ATOMS: atom_id res chain seq x y z
N MET A 1 16.71 -14.49 -3.08
CA MET A 1 16.58 -15.49 -1.98
C MET A 1 16.81 -16.88 -2.54
N SER A 2 17.04 -17.91 -1.71
CA SER A 2 17.19 -19.27 -2.22
C SER A 2 15.82 -19.91 -2.52
N ALA A 3 15.75 -20.70 -3.59
CA ALA A 3 14.54 -21.43 -3.98
C ALA A 3 14.07 -22.41 -2.88
N GLU A 4 15.00 -22.95 -2.10
CA GLU A 4 14.70 -23.84 -0.96
C GLU A 4 13.88 -23.13 0.13
N VAL A 5 14.21 -21.86 0.44
CA VAL A 5 13.45 -21.06 1.41
C VAL A 5 12.04 -20.80 0.92
N ILE A 6 11.89 -20.48 -0.37
CA ILE A 6 10.57 -20.21 -0.98
C ILE A 6 9.69 -21.47 -0.93
N HIS A 7 10.25 -22.62 -1.27
CA HIS A 7 9.54 -23.89 -1.22
C HIS A 7 9.11 -24.26 0.22
N HIS A 8 10.00 -24.10 1.20
CA HIS A 8 9.64 -24.33 2.61
C HIS A 8 8.54 -23.41 3.14
N ILE A 9 8.47 -22.18 2.65
CA ILE A 9 7.41 -21.24 3.01
C ILE A 9 6.09 -21.68 2.38
N GLU A 10 6.09 -21.95 1.07
CA GLU A 10 4.90 -22.40 0.36
C GLU A 10 4.28 -23.65 1.01
N GLU A 11 5.09 -24.66 1.32
CA GLU A 11 4.63 -25.92 1.95
C GLU A 11 4.10 -25.72 3.37
N ALA A 12 4.62 -24.71 4.09
CA ALA A 12 4.21 -24.46 5.46
C ALA A 12 2.90 -23.67 5.56
N LEU A 13 2.49 -22.99 4.49
CA LEU A 13 1.28 -22.17 4.45
C LEU A 13 0.06 -23.00 4.07
N ASP A 14 -1.07 -22.73 4.71
CA ASP A 14 -2.34 -23.30 4.29
C ASP A 14 -2.94 -22.57 3.07
N GLU A 15 -4.05 -23.08 2.55
CA GLU A 15 -4.67 -22.51 1.34
C GLU A 15 -5.24 -21.10 1.54
N ASP A 16 -5.69 -20.75 2.74
CA ASP A 16 -6.23 -19.42 3.02
C ASP A 16 -5.10 -18.40 3.24
N GLU A 17 -4.01 -18.82 3.89
CA GLU A 17 -2.77 -18.06 4.01
C GLU A 17 -2.13 -17.79 2.63
N LYS A 18 -2.13 -18.80 1.74
CA LYS A 18 -1.65 -18.64 0.36
C LYS A 18 -2.48 -17.64 -0.43
N LYS A 19 -3.81 -17.70 -0.33
CA LYS A 19 -4.71 -16.71 -0.97
C LYS A 19 -4.46 -15.31 -0.42
N MET A 20 -4.27 -15.18 0.90
CA MET A 20 -3.96 -13.89 1.52
C MET A 20 -2.65 -13.30 0.98
N LEU A 21 -1.59 -14.11 0.82
CA LEU A 21 -0.33 -13.67 0.22
C LEU A 21 -0.50 -13.20 -1.22
N LEU A 22 -1.22 -13.97 -2.04
CA LEU A 22 -1.51 -13.59 -3.42
C LEU A 22 -2.27 -12.27 -3.49
N PHE A 23 -3.22 -12.04 -2.59
CA PHE A 23 -3.94 -10.78 -2.50
C PHE A 23 -3.02 -9.62 -2.08
N LEU A 24 -2.21 -9.79 -1.03
CA LEU A 24 -1.31 -8.74 -0.53
C LEU A 24 -0.32 -8.28 -1.59
N CYS A 25 0.23 -9.20 -2.39
CA CYS A 25 1.25 -8.90 -3.39
C CYS A 25 0.69 -8.45 -4.75
N ARG A 26 -0.63 -8.33 -4.91
CA ARG A 26 -1.28 -8.08 -6.19
C ARG A 26 -0.78 -6.81 -6.89
N ASP A 27 -0.48 -5.76 -6.13
CA ASP A 27 0.00 -4.49 -6.67
C ASP A 27 1.47 -4.57 -7.11
N VAL A 28 2.31 -5.25 -6.31
CA VAL A 28 3.75 -5.39 -6.56
C VAL A 28 4.04 -6.34 -7.73
N ALA A 29 3.16 -7.33 -7.89
CA ALA A 29 3.18 -8.33 -8.95
C ALA A 29 2.21 -8.00 -10.09
N ALA A 30 1.74 -6.76 -10.27
CA ALA A 30 0.77 -6.43 -11.32
C ALA A 30 1.23 -6.76 -12.76
N ASP A 31 2.55 -6.89 -12.95
CA ASP A 31 3.23 -7.29 -14.19
C ASP A 31 3.27 -8.81 -14.42
N VAL A 32 2.86 -9.60 -13.44
CA VAL A 32 2.87 -11.07 -13.46
C VAL A 32 1.51 -11.58 -13.00
N SER A 33 0.98 -12.61 -13.65
CA SER A 33 -0.20 -13.32 -13.13
C SER A 33 0.27 -14.61 -12.44
N PRO A 34 0.77 -14.56 -11.20
CA PRO A 34 1.28 -15.74 -10.53
C PRO A 34 0.17 -16.77 -10.35
N LEU A 35 0.48 -18.04 -10.67
CA LEU A 35 -0.47 -19.15 -10.54
C LEU A 35 -0.54 -19.66 -9.09
N ASN A 36 0.55 -19.51 -8.32
CA ASN A 36 0.69 -19.93 -6.93
C ASN A 36 1.68 -19.03 -6.16
N VAL A 37 1.82 -19.27 -4.86
CA VAL A 37 2.70 -18.48 -3.98
C VAL A 37 4.18 -18.65 -4.33
N ARG A 38 4.61 -19.84 -4.75
CA ARG A 38 5.99 -20.06 -5.17
C ARG A 38 6.35 -19.22 -6.38
N ASP A 39 5.54 -19.27 -7.43
CA ASP A 39 5.72 -18.47 -8.63
C ASP A 39 5.75 -16.98 -8.28
N LEU A 40 4.86 -16.53 -7.39
CA LEU A 40 4.85 -15.15 -6.89
C LEU A 40 6.19 -14.79 -6.24
N LEU A 41 6.66 -15.57 -5.27
CA LEU A 41 7.88 -15.27 -4.50
C LEU A 41 9.14 -15.38 -5.38
N ASP A 42 9.20 -16.36 -6.27
CA ASP A 42 10.28 -16.55 -7.25
C ASP A 42 10.35 -15.33 -8.18
N ASN A 43 9.23 -14.92 -8.78
CA ASN A 43 9.17 -13.74 -9.66
C ASN A 43 9.59 -12.45 -8.93
N LEU A 44 9.12 -12.23 -7.71
CA LEU A 44 9.49 -11.04 -6.94
C LEU A 44 10.98 -11.07 -6.53
N SER A 45 11.53 -12.26 -6.25
CA SER A 45 12.95 -12.45 -5.94
C SER A 45 13.83 -12.20 -7.17
N GLU A 46 13.48 -12.74 -8.34
CA GLU A 46 14.21 -12.55 -9.60
C GLU A 46 14.24 -11.08 -10.04
N ARG A 47 13.15 -10.35 -9.83
CA ARG A 47 13.06 -8.91 -10.11
C ARG A 47 13.79 -8.03 -9.09
N GLY A 48 14.37 -8.62 -8.03
CA GLY A 48 14.98 -7.88 -6.93
C GLY A 48 13.99 -7.06 -6.08
N LYS A 49 12.68 -7.29 -6.25
CA LYS A 49 11.62 -6.61 -5.47
C LYS A 49 11.44 -7.25 -4.09
N LEU A 50 11.82 -8.53 -3.93
CA LEU A 50 11.66 -9.27 -2.68
C LEU A 50 12.98 -9.36 -1.90
N SER A 51 13.13 -8.46 -0.94
CA SER A 51 14.21 -8.52 0.05
C SER A 51 13.86 -9.45 1.21
N ALA A 52 14.83 -9.77 2.07
CA ALA A 52 14.58 -10.50 3.31
C ALA A 52 13.56 -9.77 4.22
N MET A 53 13.62 -8.43 4.25
CA MET A 53 12.64 -7.62 4.99
C MET A 53 11.27 -7.62 4.32
N GLY A 54 11.20 -7.63 2.99
CA GLY A 54 9.93 -7.78 2.27
C GLY A 54 9.27 -9.13 2.57
N LEU A 55 10.04 -10.22 2.58
CA LEU A 55 9.53 -11.52 3.00
C LEU A 55 9.12 -11.53 4.48
N ALA A 56 9.87 -10.85 5.35
CA ALA A 56 9.50 -10.70 6.75
C ALA A 56 8.18 -9.94 6.92
N GLU A 57 7.96 -8.89 6.13
CA GLU A 57 6.69 -8.18 6.10
C GLU A 57 5.55 -9.12 5.69
N LEU A 58 5.71 -9.87 4.59
CA LEU A 58 4.68 -10.81 4.13
C LEU A 58 4.28 -11.83 5.21
N LEU A 59 5.27 -12.48 5.84
CA LEU A 59 5.03 -13.44 6.92
C LEU A 59 4.42 -12.79 8.17
N TYR A 60 4.76 -11.54 8.44
CA TYR A 60 4.15 -10.76 9.51
C TYR A 60 2.66 -10.48 9.22
N ARG A 61 2.31 -10.09 7.98
CA ARG A 61 0.92 -9.80 7.59
C ARG A 61 0.03 -11.05 7.64
N VAL A 62 0.53 -12.22 7.22
CA VAL A 62 -0.19 -13.50 7.36
C VAL A 62 -0.07 -14.14 8.75
N ARG A 63 0.49 -13.42 9.73
CA ARG A 63 0.63 -13.84 11.14
C ARG A 63 1.41 -15.13 11.37
N ARG A 64 2.28 -15.53 10.43
CA ARG A 64 3.19 -16.69 10.56
C ARG A 64 4.49 -16.35 11.28
N PHE A 65 4.35 -15.99 12.56
CA PHE A 65 5.48 -15.65 13.43
C PHE A 65 6.41 -16.84 13.71
N ASP A 66 5.90 -18.07 13.59
CA ASP A 66 6.69 -19.30 13.61
C ASP A 66 7.70 -19.34 12.46
N LEU A 67 7.26 -18.99 11.24
CA LEU A 67 8.10 -18.95 10.05
C LEU A 67 9.13 -17.82 10.12
N LEU A 68 8.74 -16.64 10.63
CA LEU A 68 9.67 -15.54 10.88
C LEU A 68 10.85 -15.97 11.76
N LYS A 69 10.56 -16.63 12.89
CA LYS A 69 11.58 -17.10 13.82
C LYS A 69 12.41 -18.24 13.25
N ARG A 70 11.76 -19.21 12.60
CA ARG A 70 12.43 -20.43 12.14
C ARG A 70 13.31 -20.16 10.92
N ILE A 71 12.81 -19.39 9.95
CA ILE A 71 13.43 -19.20 8.63
C ILE A 71 14.28 -17.93 8.61
N LEU A 72 13.73 -16.79 9.01
CA LEU A 72 14.42 -15.49 8.93
C LEU A 72 15.20 -15.13 10.19
N LYS A 73 15.06 -15.91 11.27
CA LYS A 73 15.66 -15.63 12.59
C LYS A 73 15.29 -14.25 13.13
N MET A 74 14.10 -13.76 12.76
CA MET A 74 13.55 -12.48 13.21
C MET A 74 12.41 -12.72 14.20
N ASP A 75 12.28 -11.82 15.17
CA ASP A 75 11.12 -11.75 16.02
C ASP A 75 10.10 -10.72 15.50
N LYS A 76 8.89 -10.79 16.05
CA LYS A 76 7.79 -9.90 15.70
C LYS A 76 8.17 -8.42 15.91
N MET A 77 8.83 -8.11 17.02
CA MET A 77 9.20 -6.74 17.40
C MET A 77 10.19 -6.11 16.42
N THR A 78 11.14 -6.90 15.90
CA THR A 78 12.10 -6.43 14.88
C THR A 78 11.37 -6.02 13.60
N VAL A 79 10.40 -6.82 13.15
CA VAL A 79 9.62 -6.51 11.95
C VAL A 79 8.75 -5.27 12.18
N GLU A 80 8.04 -5.19 13.31
CA GLU A 80 7.23 -4.01 13.67
C GLU A 80 8.07 -2.72 13.71
N ALA A 81 9.23 -2.76 14.37
CA ALA A 81 10.14 -1.62 14.45
C ALA A 81 10.66 -1.19 13.08
N HIS A 82 10.86 -2.14 12.16
CA HIS A 82 11.27 -1.84 10.79
C HIS A 82 10.14 -1.18 9.99
N LEU A 83 8.92 -1.73 10.06
CA LEU A 83 7.74 -1.21 9.37
C LEU A 83 7.39 0.21 9.82
N LEU A 84 7.70 0.59 11.07
CA LEU A 84 7.49 1.97 11.53
C LEU A 84 8.44 3.00 10.89
N ARG A 85 9.56 2.58 10.31
CA ARG A 85 10.65 3.47 9.88
C ARG A 85 10.93 3.45 8.39
N HIS A 86 10.45 2.43 7.68
CA HIS A 86 10.79 2.19 6.28
C HIS A 86 9.53 2.04 5.44
N PRO A 87 9.61 2.35 4.13
CA PRO A 87 8.54 2.06 3.19
C PRO A 87 8.20 0.57 3.20
N HIS A 88 6.90 0.28 3.12
CA HIS A 88 6.39 -1.08 3.07
C HIS A 88 6.48 -1.64 1.64
N LEU A 89 6.70 -2.94 1.53
CA LEU A 89 6.52 -3.65 0.27
C LEU A 89 5.04 -3.69 -0.11
N ILE A 90 4.17 -3.83 0.90
CA ILE A 90 2.72 -3.97 0.71
C ILE A 90 2.04 -2.64 0.94
N SER A 91 1.11 -2.28 0.05
CA SER A 91 0.36 -1.04 0.18
C SER A 91 -0.56 -1.05 1.41
N ASP A 92 -0.70 0.11 2.06
CA ASP A 92 -1.58 0.28 3.22
C ASP A 92 -3.04 -0.12 2.90
N TYR A 93 -3.46 0.04 1.64
CA TYR A 93 -4.77 -0.42 1.16
C TYR A 93 -4.91 -1.94 1.27
N ARG A 94 -3.93 -2.71 0.79
CA ARG A 94 -3.97 -4.18 0.86
C ARG A 94 -3.98 -4.67 2.29
N VAL A 95 -3.18 -4.03 3.15
CA VAL A 95 -3.19 -4.28 4.60
C VAL A 95 -4.57 -4.04 5.19
N LEU A 96 -5.17 -2.87 4.93
CA LEU A 96 -6.51 -2.54 5.42
C LEU A 96 -7.54 -3.59 5.02
N MET A 97 -7.54 -4.02 3.76
CA MET A 97 -8.49 -5.04 3.27
C MET A 97 -8.27 -6.38 3.96
N THR A 98 -7.03 -6.82 4.18
CA THR A 98 -6.77 -8.07 4.92
C THR A 98 -7.24 -7.99 6.36
N GLU A 99 -6.95 -6.89 7.06
CA GLU A 99 -7.36 -6.77 8.45
C GLU A 99 -8.89 -6.65 8.60
N ILE A 100 -9.57 -5.99 7.66
CA ILE A 100 -11.05 -6.00 7.63
C ILE A 100 -11.57 -7.42 7.41
N GLY A 101 -10.96 -8.18 6.49
CA GLY A 101 -11.36 -9.56 6.21
C GLY A 101 -11.21 -10.49 7.40
N GLU A 102 -10.14 -10.35 8.18
CA GLU A 102 -9.90 -11.12 9.41
C GLU A 102 -10.92 -10.81 10.52
N ASP A 103 -11.37 -9.57 10.61
CA ASP A 103 -12.29 -9.12 11.65
C ASP A 103 -13.77 -9.39 11.30
N LEU A 104 -14.09 -9.90 10.11
CA LEU A 104 -15.45 -10.23 9.65
C LEU A 104 -15.82 -11.69 9.93
N ASP A 105 -16.99 -11.92 10.51
CA ASP A 105 -17.50 -13.28 10.71
C ASP A 105 -18.35 -13.78 9.53
N LYS A 106 -18.83 -15.03 9.61
CA LYS A 106 -19.65 -15.65 8.56
C LYS A 106 -21.00 -14.93 8.34
N SER A 107 -21.59 -14.38 9.39
CA SER A 107 -22.87 -13.65 9.33
C SER A 107 -22.69 -12.29 8.67
N ASP A 108 -21.63 -11.58 9.06
CA ASP A 108 -21.22 -10.32 8.46
C ASP A 108 -20.94 -10.51 6.96
N MET A 109 -20.17 -11.53 6.60
CA MET A 109 -19.88 -11.88 5.21
C MET A 109 -21.15 -12.17 4.41
N SER A 110 -22.10 -12.93 4.98
CA SER A 110 -23.37 -13.22 4.32
C SER A 110 -24.17 -11.95 4.06
N SER A 111 -24.17 -11.03 5.03
CA SER A 111 -24.87 -9.75 4.93
C SER A 111 -24.18 -8.79 3.94
N LEU A 112 -22.84 -8.76 3.89
CA LEU A 112 -22.09 -8.01 2.88
C LEU A 112 -22.36 -8.52 1.47
N ILE A 113 -22.30 -9.84 1.25
CA ILE A 113 -22.59 -10.44 -0.05
C ILE A 113 -24.01 -10.08 -0.50
N PHE A 114 -24.98 -10.11 0.44
CA PHE A 114 -26.37 -9.72 0.15
C PHE A 114 -26.46 -8.26 -0.29
N LEU A 115 -25.88 -7.33 0.48
CA LEU A 115 -25.88 -5.90 0.15
C LEU A 115 -25.16 -5.60 -1.18
N MET A 116 -24.08 -6.32 -1.47
CA MET A 116 -23.24 -6.07 -2.65
C MET A 116 -23.79 -6.73 -3.92
N ARG A 117 -24.76 -7.63 -3.80
CA ARG A 117 -25.42 -8.28 -4.95
C ARG A 117 -26.06 -7.27 -5.89
N ASP A 118 -26.58 -6.17 -5.35
CA ASP A 118 -27.21 -5.10 -6.14
C ASP A 118 -26.20 -4.39 -7.06
N TYR A 119 -24.91 -4.44 -6.73
CA TYR A 119 -23.84 -3.79 -7.48
C TYR A 119 -23.09 -4.75 -8.41
N MET A 120 -22.94 -6.02 -8.03
CA MET A 120 -22.17 -7.02 -8.79
C MET A 120 -22.95 -7.69 -9.95
N GLY A 121 -24.25 -7.42 -10.07
CA GLY A 121 -25.13 -8.06 -11.06
C GLY A 121 -25.57 -9.46 -10.65
N ARG A 122 -26.79 -9.84 -11.02
CA ARG A 122 -27.51 -11.03 -10.50
C ARG A 122 -26.86 -12.40 -10.78
N GLY A 123 -25.81 -12.46 -11.60
CA GLY A 123 -25.20 -13.71 -12.08
C GLY A 123 -23.85 -14.12 -11.47
N LYS A 124 -23.20 -13.28 -10.65
CA LYS A 124 -21.80 -13.51 -10.20
C LYS A 124 -21.62 -13.80 -8.70
N THR A 125 -22.68 -13.89 -7.92
CA THR A 125 -22.60 -14.24 -6.50
C THR A 125 -22.42 -15.75 -6.36
N VAL A 126 -21.17 -16.20 -6.47
CA VAL A 126 -20.75 -17.54 -6.05
C VAL A 126 -20.93 -17.62 -4.54
N LYS A 127 -21.60 -18.66 -4.04
CA LYS A 127 -21.62 -18.98 -2.60
C LYS A 127 -20.17 -19.24 -2.16
N ASP A 128 -19.83 -18.88 -0.93
CA ASP A 128 -18.53 -19.17 -0.31
C ASP A 128 -17.33 -18.32 -0.78
N LYS A 129 -17.56 -17.08 -1.24
CA LYS A 129 -16.47 -16.11 -1.44
C LYS A 129 -15.91 -15.61 -0.10
N SER A 130 -14.59 -15.53 0.01
CA SER A 130 -13.94 -14.81 1.09
C SER A 130 -14.14 -13.29 0.93
N PHE A 131 -13.82 -12.52 1.98
CA PHE A 131 -13.81 -11.06 1.88
C PHE A 131 -12.83 -10.57 0.80
N LEU A 132 -11.66 -11.19 0.69
CA LEU A 132 -10.66 -10.79 -0.30
C LEU A 132 -11.13 -11.06 -1.73
N ASP A 133 -11.84 -12.17 -1.96
CA ASP A 133 -12.48 -12.45 -3.26
C ASP A 133 -13.53 -11.40 -3.61
N LEU A 134 -14.31 -10.96 -2.62
CA LEU A 134 -15.30 -9.91 -2.79
C LEU A 134 -14.63 -8.58 -3.16
N VAL A 135 -13.57 -8.19 -2.46
CA VAL A 135 -12.79 -6.99 -2.79
C VAL A 135 -12.25 -7.07 -4.21
N MET A 136 -11.65 -8.19 -4.62
CA MET A 136 -11.12 -8.36 -5.97
C MET A 136 -12.19 -8.19 -7.07
N GLU A 137 -13.41 -8.67 -6.83
CA GLU A 137 -14.52 -8.48 -7.78
C GLU A 137 -14.99 -7.02 -7.82
N LEU A 138 -15.04 -6.34 -6.67
CA LEU A 138 -15.38 -4.92 -6.61
C LEU A 138 -14.33 -4.04 -7.29
N GLU A 139 -13.04 -4.38 -7.15
CA GLU A 139 -11.94 -3.72 -7.86
C GLU A 139 -12.11 -3.87 -9.38
N LYS A 140 -12.44 -5.07 -9.88
CA LYS A 140 -12.70 -5.30 -11.32
C LYS A 140 -13.87 -4.47 -11.86
N LEU A 141 -14.83 -4.13 -10.99
CA LEU A 141 -15.99 -3.30 -11.33
C LEU A 141 -15.73 -1.81 -11.10
N ASN A 142 -14.51 -1.41 -10.68
CA ASN A 142 -14.16 -0.04 -10.29
C ASN A 142 -15.10 0.53 -9.20
N LEU A 143 -15.54 -0.32 -8.29
CA LEU A 143 -16.41 0.05 -7.17
C LEU A 143 -15.62 0.28 -5.88
N VAL A 144 -14.44 -0.32 -5.78
CA VAL A 144 -13.51 -0.20 -4.65
C VAL A 144 -12.10 -0.02 -5.19
N ALA A 145 -11.37 0.94 -4.65
CA ALA A 145 -9.97 1.24 -4.92
C ALA A 145 -9.34 1.92 -3.69
N PRO A 146 -8.01 2.13 -3.63
CA PRO A 146 -7.35 2.82 -2.52
C PRO A 146 -7.98 4.19 -2.19
N ASP A 147 -8.37 4.96 -3.19
CA ASP A 147 -9.01 6.28 -3.07
C ASP A 147 -10.56 6.22 -3.09
N GLN A 148 -11.13 5.04 -3.36
CA GLN A 148 -12.57 4.84 -3.53
C GLN A 148 -13.08 3.76 -2.57
N LEU A 149 -13.44 4.15 -1.34
CA LEU A 149 -13.90 3.24 -0.28
C LEU A 149 -15.32 3.49 0.23
N ASP A 150 -16.03 4.48 -0.33
CA ASP A 150 -17.33 4.93 0.19
C ASP A 150 -18.42 3.84 0.14
N LEU A 151 -18.40 3.00 -0.90
CA LEU A 151 -19.31 1.86 -1.00
C LEU A 151 -19.10 0.87 0.15
N LEU A 152 -17.84 0.52 0.41
CA LEU A 152 -17.49 -0.43 1.46
C LEU A 152 -17.82 0.15 2.85
N GLU A 153 -17.54 1.43 3.10
CA GLU A 153 -17.95 2.12 4.33
C GLU A 153 -19.47 2.05 4.54
N LYS A 154 -20.25 2.31 3.49
CA LYS A 154 -21.72 2.26 3.55
C LYS A 154 -22.21 0.85 3.86
N CYS A 155 -21.63 -0.18 3.23
CA CYS A 155 -21.98 -1.57 3.48
C CYS A 155 -21.65 -1.99 4.92
N LEU A 156 -20.45 -1.67 5.42
CA LEU A 156 -20.04 -1.97 6.80
C LEU A 156 -20.93 -1.27 7.83
N LYS A 157 -21.35 -0.02 7.56
CA LYS A 157 -22.33 0.69 8.40
C LYS A 157 -23.68 -0.04 8.43
N ASN A 158 -24.16 -0.53 7.29
CA ASN A 158 -25.45 -1.18 7.18
C ASN A 158 -25.50 -2.54 7.89
N ILE A 159 -24.37 -3.24 8.01
CA ILE A 159 -24.26 -4.46 8.80
C ILE A 159 -23.85 -4.19 10.26
N HIS A 160 -23.91 -2.94 10.70
CA HIS A 160 -23.58 -2.50 12.06
C HIS A 160 -22.11 -2.73 12.50
N ARG A 161 -21.18 -2.94 11.56
CA ARG A 161 -19.73 -3.00 11.81
C ARG A 161 -19.08 -1.61 11.81
N ILE A 162 -19.45 -0.81 12.80
CA ILE A 162 -19.01 0.59 12.94
C ILE A 162 -17.50 0.70 13.22
N ASP A 163 -16.95 -0.30 13.90
CA ASP A 163 -15.52 -0.49 14.14
C ASP A 163 -14.73 -0.56 12.81
N LEU A 164 -15.16 -1.42 11.89
CA LEU A 164 -14.51 -1.59 10.58
C LEU A 164 -14.67 -0.38 9.68
N LYS A 165 -15.86 0.23 9.70
CA LYS A 165 -16.09 1.52 9.03
C LYS A 165 -15.11 2.58 9.54
N THR A 166 -14.92 2.69 10.86
CA THR A 166 -13.99 3.65 11.47
C THR A 166 -12.55 3.38 11.05
N LYS A 167 -12.18 2.12 10.85
CA LYS A 167 -10.86 1.71 10.34
C LYS A 167 -10.59 2.26 8.93
N ILE A 168 -11.58 2.15 8.03
CA ILE A 168 -11.51 2.76 6.70
C ILE A 168 -11.37 4.29 6.79
N GLN A 169 -12.13 4.93 7.68
CA GLN A 169 -12.07 6.39 7.85
C GLN A 169 -10.69 6.86 8.31
N LYS A 170 -10.04 6.14 9.23
CA LYS A 170 -8.67 6.42 9.67
C LYS A 170 -7.68 6.30 8.50
N TYR A 171 -7.84 5.27 7.68
CA TYR A 171 -7.00 5.09 6.49
C TYR A 171 -7.15 6.27 5.50
N LYS A 172 -8.38 6.70 5.20
CA LYS A 172 -8.62 7.86 4.32
C LYS A 172 -8.02 9.16 4.87
N GLN A 173 -8.10 9.37 6.20
CA GLN A 173 -7.50 10.52 6.86
C GLN A 173 -5.96 10.50 6.77
N ALA A 174 -5.34 9.33 6.95
CA ALA A 174 -3.89 9.17 6.82
C ALA A 174 -3.42 9.45 5.39
N ALA A 175 -4.15 8.96 4.38
CA ALA A 175 -3.84 9.22 2.97
C ALA A 175 -3.94 10.72 2.62
N GLN A 176 -4.98 11.42 3.10
CA GLN A 176 -5.16 12.86 2.88
C GLN A 176 -4.16 13.73 3.66
N GLY A 177 -3.73 13.28 4.84
CA GLY A 177 -2.68 13.95 5.62
C GLY A 177 -1.30 13.91 4.97
N ALA A 178 -1.01 12.87 4.18
CA ALA A 178 0.25 12.75 3.45
C ALA A 178 0.33 13.69 2.24
N GLU A 179 -0.79 13.97 1.56
CA GLU A 179 -0.82 14.86 0.39
C GLU A 179 -0.83 16.36 0.78
N THR A 180 -1.45 16.71 1.90
CA THR A 180 -1.54 18.11 2.38
C THR A 180 -0.26 18.65 3.04
N GLY A 181 0.68 17.76 3.41
CA GLY A 181 2.00 18.18 3.92
C GLY A 181 2.87 18.87 2.86
N TYR A 182 2.74 18.49 1.58
CA TYR A 182 3.54 19.05 0.48
C TYR A 182 3.00 20.39 -0.04
N THR A 183 1.68 20.59 -0.04
CA THR A 183 1.06 21.87 -0.43
C THR A 183 1.29 22.95 0.62
N ASN A 184 1.31 22.61 1.91
CA ASN A 184 1.62 23.57 2.97
C ASN A 184 3.08 24.07 2.94
N ALA A 185 4.04 23.25 2.49
CA ALA A 185 5.43 23.70 2.32
C ALA A 185 5.60 24.64 1.10
N PHE A 186 4.89 24.38 -0.01
CA PHE A 186 4.86 25.26 -1.19
C PHE A 186 4.07 26.56 -0.93
N GLN A 187 3.00 26.51 -0.15
CA GLN A 187 2.19 27.69 0.18
C GLN A 187 2.81 28.54 1.30
N ALA A 188 3.52 27.93 2.26
CA ALA A 188 4.30 28.65 3.27
C ALA A 188 5.52 29.37 2.68
N SER A 189 6.08 28.88 1.57
CA SER A 189 7.14 29.58 0.83
C SER A 189 6.60 30.73 -0.03
N PHE A 190 5.35 30.65 -0.51
CA PHE A 190 4.68 31.77 -1.20
C PHE A 190 4.17 32.87 -0.25
N LEU A 191 3.66 32.50 0.94
CA LEU A 191 3.17 33.48 1.93
C LEU A 191 4.29 34.27 2.62
N ASN A 192 5.52 33.75 2.62
CA ASN A 192 6.71 34.47 3.13
C ASN A 192 7.23 35.57 2.18
N LEU A 193 6.64 35.75 1.01
CA LEU A 193 6.99 36.85 0.08
C LEU A 193 6.03 38.05 0.15
N SER A 194 5.12 38.09 1.12
CA SER A 194 4.17 39.20 1.26
C SER A 194 4.51 40.12 2.45
N LEU A 195 4.89 41.35 2.09
CA LEU A 195 4.80 42.62 2.83
C LEU A 195 5.91 42.98 3.86
N LYS A 196 6.88 43.76 3.37
CA LYS A 196 7.22 45.16 3.79
C LYS A 196 8.49 45.58 3.04
N ASP A 197 8.65 46.72 2.38
CA ASP A 197 7.89 47.97 2.19
C ASP A 197 8.52 48.71 0.97
N PRO A 198 7.98 49.85 0.50
CA PRO A 198 8.06 50.29 -0.89
C PRO A 198 9.21 51.26 -1.15
N SER A 199 9.96 51.07 -2.24
CA SER A 199 10.50 52.20 -3.00
C SER A 199 11.02 51.77 -4.38
N TYR A 200 10.64 52.57 -5.38
CA TYR A 200 11.17 52.65 -6.75
C TYR A 200 10.81 51.57 -7.79
N SER A 201 9.73 51.88 -8.51
CA SER A 201 9.72 52.13 -9.96
C SER A 201 10.39 51.14 -10.94
N LEU A 202 9.52 50.44 -11.68
CA LEU A 202 9.46 50.43 -13.15
C LEU A 202 10.73 50.08 -13.95
N ARG A 203 10.76 48.86 -14.50
CA ARG A 203 10.70 48.54 -15.95
C ARG A 203 11.16 47.10 -16.15
N MET A 204 10.23 46.23 -16.52
CA MET A 204 10.06 45.71 -17.87
C MET A 204 11.17 44.76 -18.33
N LEU A 205 10.71 43.53 -18.56
CA LEU A 205 10.95 42.72 -19.75
C LEU A 205 12.35 42.13 -19.98
N VAL A 206 12.27 40.85 -20.38
CA VAL A 206 12.96 40.28 -21.54
C VAL A 206 14.36 39.68 -21.29
N HIS A 207 14.33 38.34 -21.36
CA HIS A 207 15.21 37.49 -22.17
C HIS A 207 16.53 36.93 -21.63
N TYR A 208 16.76 35.70 -22.13
CA TYR A 208 18.00 34.96 -22.35
C TYR A 208 18.77 34.50 -21.10
N SER A 209 18.82 33.20 -20.81
CA SER A 209 19.79 32.23 -21.38
C SER A 209 21.23 32.74 -21.35
N HIS A 210 22.04 32.29 -20.40
CA HIS A 210 23.42 31.88 -20.66
C HIS A 210 24.06 31.31 -19.39
N CYS A 211 24.52 30.07 -19.48
CA CYS A 211 25.65 29.58 -18.69
C CYS A 211 26.90 29.91 -19.52
N PRO A 212 27.98 30.46 -18.93
CA PRO A 212 29.24 29.71 -19.04
C PRO A 212 30.23 29.89 -17.88
N ASP A 213 30.90 28.77 -17.59
CA ASP A 213 32.33 28.60 -17.30
C ASP A 213 33.00 29.28 -16.09
N MET A 214 33.47 28.44 -15.17
CA MET A 214 34.30 28.82 -14.02
C MET A 214 35.78 28.50 -14.36
N ARG A 215 36.52 29.53 -14.78
CA ARG A 215 38.00 29.48 -14.83
C ARG A 215 38.55 29.57 -13.41
N ILE A 216 39.26 28.53 -12.97
CA ILE A 216 40.09 28.56 -11.78
C ILE A 216 41.41 29.26 -12.12
N VAL A 217 41.66 30.40 -11.48
CA VAL A 217 42.96 31.06 -11.42
C VAL A 217 43.66 30.60 -10.13
N GLY A 218 44.89 30.10 -10.26
CA GLY A 218 45.76 29.76 -9.13
C GLY A 218 47.21 30.02 -9.50
N ASN A 219 47.64 31.28 -9.36
CA ASN A 219 49.02 31.74 -9.47
C ASN A 219 49.84 31.32 -8.24
N TYR A 220 51.04 30.80 -8.46
CA TYR A 220 52.19 31.02 -7.56
C TYR A 220 53.47 31.21 -8.40
N PHE A 221 53.90 32.47 -8.51
CA PHE A 221 55.30 32.91 -8.61
C PHE A 221 56.00 32.54 -7.28
N THR A 222 57.28 32.20 -7.14
CA THR A 222 58.56 32.47 -7.84
C THR A 222 59.50 31.30 -7.52
#